data_AF-A0A072VEG0-F1
#
_entry.id   AF-A0A072VEG0-F1
#
_cell.length_a   1.000
_cell.length_b   1.000
_cell.length_c   1.000
_cell.angle_alpha   90.00
_cell.angle_beta   90.00
_cell.angle_gamma   90.00
#
_symmetry.space_group_name_H-M   'P 1'
#
loop_
_entity.id
_entity.type
_entity.pdbx_description
1 polymer ?
#
loop_
_entity_poly.entity_id
_entity_poly.type
_entity_poly.pdbx_seq_one_letter_code
_entity_poly.pdbx_strand_id
1 'polypeptide(L)'
;MASSSSAGGSSSNMDIDTPAYEIKGRTMSIEEWDLIIQAENPVDFTSLTHHGCDLVRFYKKQKLMSYFSLLNGPTYEVLVRQFWVRASVFDKVAAKQEEAQMILGAGELLGLASVMPKS
;
A
#
# COMPACT_ATOMS: atom_id res chain seq x y z
N MET A 1 -0.78 -45.35 -25.41
CA MET A 1 0.42 -44.74 -24.81
C MET A 1 -0.07 -43.61 -23.90
N ALA A 2 0.03 -43.78 -22.59
CA ALA A 2 -0.36 -42.76 -21.62
C ALA A 2 0.92 -42.02 -21.20
N SER A 3 1.04 -40.76 -21.59
CA SER A 3 2.13 -39.89 -21.16
C SER A 3 1.69 -39.17 -19.90
N SER A 4 2.12 -39.69 -18.75
CA SER A 4 1.98 -39.02 -17.46
C SER A 4 3.07 -37.97 -17.32
N SER A 5 2.71 -36.69 -17.35
CA SER A 5 3.62 -35.59 -17.05
C SER A 5 3.57 -35.29 -15.55
N SER A 6 4.59 -35.72 -14.81
CA SER A 6 4.81 -35.30 -13.42
C SER A 6 5.35 -33.87 -13.43
N ALA A 7 4.51 -32.89 -13.10
CA ALA A 7 4.97 -31.55 -12.76
C ALA A 7 5.69 -31.61 -11.41
N GLY A 8 7.02 -31.68 -11.44
CA GLY A 8 7.86 -31.49 -10.27
C GLY A 8 7.68 -30.07 -9.76
N GLY A 9 6.98 -29.92 -8.63
CA GLY A 9 6.87 -28.65 -7.93
C GLY A 9 8.22 -28.27 -7.34
N SER A 10 9.03 -27.54 -8.10
CA SER A 10 10.09 -26.71 -7.53
C SER A 10 9.50 -25.32 -7.28
N SER A 11 9.02 -25.10 -6.06
CA SER A 11 8.81 -23.74 -5.56
C SER A 11 10.19 -23.13 -5.30
N SER A 12 10.88 -22.72 -6.36
CA SER A 12 11.97 -21.77 -6.21
C SER A 12 11.31 -20.46 -5.80
N ASN A 13 11.47 -20.06 -4.53
CA ASN A 13 11.36 -18.65 -4.20
C ASN A 13 12.33 -17.95 -5.15
N MET A 14 11.80 -17.28 -6.17
CA MET A 14 12.60 -16.36 -6.94
C MET A 14 12.97 -15.26 -5.94
N ASP A 15 14.23 -15.24 -5.53
CA ASP A 15 14.83 -14.01 -5.03
C ASP A 15 14.71 -13.01 -6.18
N ILE A 16 13.65 -12.22 -6.12
CA ILE A 16 13.47 -11.09 -7.03
C ILE A 16 14.54 -10.11 -6.59
N ASP A 17 15.69 -10.17 -7.26
CA ASP A 17 16.73 -9.14 -7.29
C ASP A 17 16.09 -7.86 -7.86
N THR A 18 15.25 -7.24 -7.02
CA THR A 18 14.65 -5.96 -7.30
C THR A 18 15.80 -4.97 -7.08
N PRO A 19 16.31 -4.28 -8.12
CA PRO A 19 17.38 -3.31 -7.91
C PRO A 19 16.90 -2.36 -6.81
N ALA A 20 17.69 -2.26 -5.75
CA ALA A 20 17.38 -1.39 -4.63
C ALA A 20 17.39 0.04 -5.16
N TYR A 21 16.21 0.54 -5.53
CA TYR A 21 16.06 1.92 -5.93
C TYR A 21 16.43 2.75 -4.71
N GLU A 22 17.54 3.48 -4.84
CA GLU A 22 17.95 4.46 -3.86
C GLU A 22 16.94 5.59 -3.98
N ILE A 23 15.91 5.56 -3.11
CA ILE A 23 14.97 6.66 -2.97
C ILE A 23 15.82 7.81 -2.42
N LYS A 24 16.42 8.59 -3.31
CA LYS A 24 17.04 9.85 -2.92
C LYS A 24 15.93 10.65 -2.27
N GLY A 25 16.01 10.86 -0.95
CA GLY A 25 15.00 11.55 -0.15
C GLY A 25 14.75 12.94 -0.72
N ARG A 26 13.77 13.06 -1.62
CA ARG A 26 13.23 14.33 -2.07
C ARG A 26 12.19 14.73 -1.03
N THR A 27 12.67 15.06 0.16
CA THR A 27 11.84 15.59 1.22
C THR A 27 11.45 17.01 0.83
N MET A 28 10.15 17.30 0.85
CA MET A 28 9.61 18.63 0.61
C MET A 28 8.84 19.08 1.84
N SER A 29 9.08 20.30 2.30
CA SER A 29 8.25 20.94 3.33
C SER A 29 7.15 21.73 2.63
N ILE A 30 5.90 21.30 2.80
CA ILE A 30 4.70 21.96 2.29
C ILE A 30 3.77 22.26 3.46
N GLU A 31 3.14 23.43 3.46
CA GLU A 31 2.08 23.75 4.41
C GLU A 31 0.80 22.98 4.06
N GLU A 32 -0.03 22.66 5.05
CA GLU A 32 -1.24 21.83 4.86
C GLU A 32 -2.17 22.36 3.76
N TRP A 33 -2.29 23.68 3.66
CA TRP A 33 -3.18 24.34 2.71
C TRP A 33 -2.57 24.51 1.33
N ASP A 34 -1.25 24.42 1.20
CA ASP A 34 -0.53 24.51 -0.08
C ASP A 34 -0.52 23.17 -0.83
N LEU A 35 -0.89 22.07 -0.16
CA LEU A 35 -1.01 20.77 -0.79
C LEU A 35 -2.28 20.67 -1.63
N ILE A 36 -2.14 20.77 -2.95
CA ILE A 36 -3.25 20.62 -3.90
C ILE A 36 -3.50 19.13 -4.14
N ILE A 37 -4.68 18.64 -3.74
CA ILE A 37 -5.11 17.27 -4.01
C ILE A 37 -5.86 17.24 -5.35
N GLN A 38 -5.44 16.32 -6.21
CA GLN A 38 -6.15 16.00 -7.43
C GLN A 38 -6.92 14.69 -7.23
N ALA A 39 -8.25 14.79 -7.18
CA ALA A 39 -9.12 13.63 -7.17
C ALA A 39 -9.44 13.24 -8.62
N GLU A 40 -9.04 12.03 -9.00
CA GLU A 40 -9.39 11.47 -10.30
C GLU A 40 -10.64 10.60 -10.19
N ASN A 41 -11.43 10.59 -11.25
CA ASN A 41 -12.60 9.73 -11.38
C ASN A 41 -12.22 8.48 -12.21
N PRO A 42 -11.87 7.35 -11.58
CA PRO A 42 -11.29 6.21 -12.29
C PRO A 42 -12.21 5.60 -13.34
N VAL A 43 -13.54 5.76 -13.21
CA VAL A 43 -14.50 5.25 -14.19
C VAL A 43 -15.51 6.31 -14.60
N ASP A 44 -15.43 6.78 -15.85
CA ASP A 44 -16.41 7.68 -16.45
C ASP A 44 -17.30 6.98 -17.48
N PHE A 45 -18.46 6.52 -17.02
CA PHE A 45 -19.44 5.88 -17.90
C PHE A 45 -20.06 6.83 -18.92
N THR A 46 -20.08 8.15 -18.65
CA THR A 46 -20.66 9.13 -19.57
C THR A 46 -19.80 9.26 -20.81
N SER A 47 -18.49 9.44 -20.63
CA SER A 47 -17.54 9.50 -21.75
C SER A 47 -17.51 8.18 -22.52
N LEU A 48 -17.49 7.04 -21.83
CA LEU A 48 -17.52 5.72 -22.48
C LEU A 48 -18.77 5.55 -23.36
N THR A 49 -19.94 5.98 -22.87
CA THR A 49 -21.19 5.90 -23.62
C THR A 49 -21.15 6.81 -24.86
N HIS A 50 -20.57 8.01 -24.75
CA HIS A 50 -20.43 8.94 -25.88
C HIS A 50 -19.58 8.35 -27.02
N HIS A 51 -18.58 7.53 -26.69
CA HIS A 51 -17.73 6.83 -27.66
C HIS A 51 -18.30 5.47 -28.13
N GLY A 52 -19.57 5.18 -27.84
CA GLY A 52 -20.24 3.95 -28.28
C GLY A 52 -20.02 2.74 -27.38
N CYS A 53 -19.38 2.90 -26.24
CA CYS A 53 -19.16 1.85 -25.24
C CYS A 53 -20.20 1.94 -24.11
N ASP A 54 -21.42 1.40 -24.34
CA ASP A 54 -22.44 1.28 -23.28
C ASP A 54 -22.15 0.06 -22.37
N LEU A 55 -21.22 0.26 -21.43
CA LEU A 55 -20.90 -0.72 -20.39
C LEU A 55 -21.88 -0.67 -19.21
N VAL A 56 -22.64 0.42 -19.06
CA VAL A 56 -23.57 0.65 -17.95
C VAL A 56 -24.61 -0.46 -17.89
N ARG A 57 -25.15 -0.86 -19.05
CA ARG A 57 -26.16 -1.93 -19.12
C ARG A 57 -25.64 -3.29 -18.63
N PHE A 58 -24.37 -3.60 -18.86
CA PHE A 58 -23.75 -4.84 -18.41
C PHE A 58 -23.54 -4.85 -16.90
N TYR A 59 -22.92 -3.79 -16.37
CA TYR A 59 -22.60 -3.71 -14.94
C TYR A 59 -23.84 -3.46 -14.06
N LYS A 60 -24.90 -2.86 -14.59
CA LYS A 60 -26.19 -2.75 -13.91
C LYS A 60 -26.84 -4.11 -13.67
N LYS A 61 -26.75 -5.05 -14.63
CA LYS A 61 -27.25 -6.43 -14.44
C LYS A 61 -26.45 -7.19 -13.39
N GLN A 62 -25.14 -6.93 -13.31
CA GLN A 62 -24.23 -7.53 -12.33
C GLN A 62 -24.32 -6.87 -10.94
N LYS A 63 -25.14 -5.83 -10.77
CA LYS A 63 -25.26 -5.04 -9.53
C LYS A 63 -23.92 -4.44 -9.05
N LEU A 64 -22.99 -4.17 -9.98
CA LEU A 64 -21.68 -3.59 -9.68
C LEU A 64 -21.67 -2.05 -9.70
N MET A 65 -22.80 -1.42 -10.03
CA MET A 65 -22.89 0.05 -10.09
C MET A 65 -22.55 0.71 -8.74
N SER A 66 -22.89 0.06 -7.62
CA SER A 66 -22.54 0.55 -6.28
C SER A 66 -21.04 0.51 -6.00
N TYR A 67 -20.32 -0.45 -6.58
CA TYR A 67 -18.87 -0.53 -6.47
C TYR A 67 -18.19 0.61 -7.22
N PHE A 68 -18.63 0.89 -8.46
CA PHE A 68 -18.09 2.03 -9.21
C PHE A 68 -18.46 3.38 -8.58
N SER A 69 -19.64 3.52 -7.96
CA SER A 69 -19.94 4.73 -7.19
C SER A 69 -19.06 4.90 -5.95
N LEU A 70 -18.57 3.80 -5.37
CA LEU A 70 -17.61 3.86 -4.27
C LEU A 70 -16.22 4.26 -4.76
N LEU A 71 -15.77 3.69 -5.89
CA LEU A 71 -14.48 4.05 -6.52
C LEU A 71 -14.43 5.53 -6.93
N ASN A 72 -15.54 6.03 -7.46
CA ASN A 72 -15.73 7.42 -7.85
C ASN A 72 -16.24 8.28 -6.68
N GLY A 73 -16.21 7.73 -5.46
CA GLY A 73 -16.76 8.37 -4.28
C GLY A 73 -16.04 9.66 -3.91
N PRO A 74 -16.57 10.40 -2.91
CA PRO A 74 -15.93 11.63 -2.46
C PRO A 74 -14.52 11.35 -1.98
N THR A 75 -13.56 12.14 -2.46
CA THR A 75 -12.22 12.15 -1.91
C THR A 75 -12.21 12.96 -0.61
N TYR A 76 -11.79 12.36 0.49
CA TYR A 76 -11.67 13.04 1.78
C TYR A 76 -10.40 13.89 1.80
N GLU A 77 -10.45 15.03 1.11
CA GLU A 77 -9.27 15.88 0.90
C GLU A 77 -8.57 16.29 2.19
N VAL A 78 -9.32 16.69 3.24
CA VAL A 78 -8.71 17.09 4.52
C VAL A 78 -7.90 15.95 5.13
N LEU A 79 -8.44 14.73 5.10
CA LEU A 79 -7.78 13.55 5.65
C LEU A 79 -6.50 13.24 4.87
N VAL A 80 -6.58 13.31 3.54
CA VAL A 80 -5.43 13.12 2.66
C VAL A 80 -4.36 14.20 2.90
N ARG A 81 -4.74 15.47 3.08
CA ARG A 81 -3.76 16.54 3.40
C ARG A 81 -3.04 16.27 4.71
N GLN A 82 -3.80 16.00 5.76
CA GLN A 82 -3.25 15.73 7.08
C GLN A 82 -2.36 14.50 7.10
N PHE A 83 -2.72 13.47 6.34
CA PHE A 83 -1.88 12.28 6.17
C PHE A 83 -0.55 12.62 5.52
N TRP A 84 -0.55 13.32 4.39
CA TRP A 84 0.66 13.61 3.62
C TRP A 84 1.60 14.58 4.32
N VAL A 85 1.09 15.64 4.96
CA VAL A 85 1.91 16.62 5.70
C VAL A 85 2.63 15.97 6.88
N ARG A 86 2.03 14.95 7.49
CA ARG A 86 2.56 14.23 8.65
C ARG A 86 3.33 12.95 8.26
N ALA A 87 3.31 12.57 6.99
CA ALA A 87 3.98 11.36 6.53
C ALA A 87 5.50 11.59 6.54
N SER A 88 6.22 10.75 7.28
CA SER A 88 7.67 10.69 7.25
C SER A 88 8.12 9.51 6.39
N VAL A 89 9.00 9.78 5.42
CA VAL A 89 9.65 8.73 4.64
C VAL A 89 10.90 8.28 5.40
N PHE A 90 10.98 6.99 5.69
CA PHE A 90 12.16 6.40 6.33
C PHE A 90 13.01 5.66 5.30
N ASP A 91 14.30 5.97 5.29
CA ASP A 91 15.26 5.22 4.48
C ASP A 91 15.47 3.81 5.04
N LYS A 92 15.86 2.87 4.18
CA LYS A 92 16.13 1.47 4.57
C LYS A 92 17.12 1.35 5.73
N VAL A 93 18.09 2.27 5.82
CA VAL A 93 19.08 2.29 6.91
C VAL A 93 18.43 2.74 8.22
N ALA A 94 17.61 3.80 8.19
CA ALA A 94 16.88 4.28 9.35
C ALA A 94 15.90 3.20 9.87
N ALA A 95 15.17 2.54 8.97
CA ALA A 95 14.25 1.46 9.32
C ALA A 95 14.96 0.28 10.02
N LYS A 96 16.12 -0.16 9.49
CA LYS A 96 16.92 -1.23 10.12
C LYS A 96 17.47 -0.83 11.49
N GLN A 97 17.81 0.44 11.66
CA GLN A 97 18.35 0.95 12.92
C GLN A 97 17.25 1.04 13.99
N GLU A 98 16.03 1.45 13.63
CA GLU A 98 14.86 1.43 14.52
C GLU A 98 14.47 0.00 14.88
N GLU A 99 14.43 -0.92 13.91
CA GLU A 99 14.19 -2.34 14.14
C GLU A 99 15.20 -2.93 15.14
N ALA A 100 16.49 -2.66 14.95
CA ALA A 100 17.53 -3.11 15.86
C ALA A 100 17.37 -2.55 17.29
N GLN A 101 16.96 -1.28 17.43
CA GLN A 101 16.69 -0.67 18.73
C GLN A 101 15.48 -1.30 19.43
N MET A 102 14.40 -1.54 18.69
CA MET A 102 13.19 -2.20 19.21
C MET A 102 13.47 -3.65 19.64
N ILE A 103 14.26 -4.39 18.86
CA ILE A 103 14.67 -5.76 19.21
C ILE A 103 15.55 -5.76 20.47
N LEU A 104 16.50 -4.83 20.57
CA LEU A 104 17.39 -4.71 21.73
C LEU A 104 16.63 -4.35 23.00
N GLY A 105 15.73 -3.37 22.93
CA GLY A 105 14.86 -2.97 24.04
C GLY A 105 13.90 -4.07 24.47
N ALA A 106 13.35 -4.85 23.53
CA ALA A 106 12.56 -6.04 23.85
C ALA A 106 13.38 -7.13 24.55
N GLY A 107 14.65 -7.31 24.15
CA GLY A 107 15.60 -8.19 24.83
C GLY A 107 15.91 -7.74 26.26
N GLU A 108 16.08 -6.44 26.50
CA GLU A 108 16.28 -5.89 27.85
C GLU A 108 15.06 -6.08 28.75
N LEU A 109 13.84 -5.92 28.23
CA LEU A 109 12.60 -6.15 29.00
C LEU A 109 12.43 -7.63 29.40
N LEU A 110 12.82 -8.57 28.53
CA LEU A 110 12.85 -10.00 28.83
C LEU A 110 13.95 -10.35 29.87
N GLY A 111 15.12 -9.71 29.79
CA GLY A 111 16.20 -9.86 30.76
C GLY A 111 15.81 -9.34 32.15
N LEU A 112 15.16 -8.17 32.22
CA LEU A 112 14.68 -7.58 33.47
C LEU A 112 13.55 -8.39 34.12
N ALA A 113 12.66 -8.99 33.32
CA ALA A 113 11.63 -9.91 33.82
C ALA A 113 12.22 -11.22 34.40
N SER A 114 13.39 -11.66 33.93
CA SER A 114 14.08 -12.85 34.45
C SER A 114 14.89 -12.58 35.73
N VAL A 115 15.18 -11.32 36.05
CA VAL A 115 16.00 -10.90 37.21
C VAL A 115 15.13 -10.50 38.41
N MET A 116 13.80 -10.38 38.26
CA MET A 116 12.91 -10.16 39.41
C MET A 116 12.85 -11.43 40.29
N PRO A 117 13.28 -11.37 41.57
CA PRO A 117 13.18 -12.52 42.46
C PRO A 117 11.71 -12.82 42.74
N LYS A 118 11.31 -14.08 42.53
CA LYS A 118 10.02 -14.60 43.01
C LYS A 118 10.00 -14.49 44.54
N SER A 119 9.11 -13.64 45.06
CA SER A 119 8.79 -13.53 46.49
C SER A 119 8.20 -14.83 47.02
#